data_AF-A0A7X7RSR8-F1
#
_entry.id   AF-A0A7X7RSR8-F1
#
_cell.length_a   1.000
_cell.length_b   1.000
_cell.length_c   1.000
_cell.angle_alpha   90.00
_cell.angle_beta   90.00
_cell.angle_gamma   90.00
#
_symmetry.space_group_name_H-M   'P 1'
#
loop_
_entity.id
_entity.type
_entity.pdbx_description
1 polymer ?
#
loop_
_entity_poly.entity_id
_entity_poly.type
_entity_poly.pdbx_seq_one_letter_code
_entity_poly.pdbx_strand_id
1 'polypeptide(L)' 'MMYLDKSFDERKENFHALFSVVDDALEKNNMQQLAMSLESIIKLAEASPFKDLETIEATAAALTDPDHKWDF' A
#
# COMPACT_ATOMS: atom_id res chain seq x y z
N MET A 1 -14.02 5.04 11.11
CA MET A 1 -13.00 5.95 10.55
C MET A 1 -11.64 5.80 11.20
N MET A 2 -11.48 5.98 12.52
CA MET A 2 -10.14 5.94 13.17
C MET A 2 -9.26 4.72 12.85
N TYR A 3 -9.83 3.52 12.69
CA TYR A 3 -9.07 2.32 12.29
C TYR A 3 -8.64 2.34 10.82
N LEU A 4 -9.52 2.82 9.95
CA LEU A 4 -9.26 2.96 8.52
C LEU A 4 -8.18 4.02 8.27
N ASP A 5 -8.28 5.17 8.94
CA ASP A 5 -7.28 6.24 8.87
C ASP A 5 -5.90 5.74 9.33
N LYS A 6 -5.84 5.01 10.46
CA LYS A 6 -4.60 4.38 10.95
C LYS A 6 -4.00 3.37 9.98
N SER A 7 -4.83 2.53 9.36
CA SER A 7 -4.37 1.58 8.35
C SER A 7 -3.79 2.28 7.12
N PHE A 8 -4.33 3.44 6.72
CA PHE A 8 -3.75 4.25 5.65
C PHE A 8 -2.42 4.90 6.06
N ASP A 9 -2.32 5.41 7.29
CA ASP A 9 -1.08 5.98 7.82
C ASP A 9 0.04 4.92 7.87
N GLU A 10 -0.23 3.75 8.43
CA GLU A 10 0.73 2.64 8.49
C GLU A 10 1.20 2.23 7.08
N ARG A 11 0.28 2.20 6.12
CA ARG A 11 0.60 1.84 4.74
C ARG A 11 1.49 2.88 4.06
N LYS A 12 1.21 4.16 4.28
CA LYS A 12 2.04 5.27 3.81
C LYS A 12 3.46 5.16 4.37
N GLU A 13 3.60 4.94 5.67
CA GLU A 13 4.91 4.77 6.31
C GLU A 13 5.66 3.55 5.75
N ASN A 14 4.98 2.45 5.49
CA ASN A 14 5.57 1.26 4.87
C ASN A 14 6.10 1.55 3.45
N PHE A 15 5.35 2.27 2.62
CA PHE A 15 5.85 2.68 1.29
C PHE A 15 7.07 3.61 1.40
N HIS A 16 7.04 4.60 2.29
CA HIS A 16 8.18 5.48 2.52
C HIS A 16 9.43 4.71 2.95
N ALA A 17 9.30 3.75 3.86
CA ALA A 17 10.39 2.90 4.29
C ALA A 17 10.96 2.08 3.12
N LEU A 18 10.10 1.44 2.32
CA LEU A 18 10.53 0.65 1.16
C LEU A 18 11.24 1.50 0.10
N PHE A 19 10.77 2.71 -0.18
CA PHE A 19 11.46 3.61 -1.10
C PHE A 19 12.82 4.06 -0.57
N SER A 20 12.93 4.35 0.72
CA SER A 20 14.24 4.66 1.32
C SER A 20 15.22 3.50 1.21
N VAL A 21 14.76 2.25 1.26
CA VAL A 21 15.61 1.06 1.06
C VAL A 21 16.01 0.90 -0.41
N VAL A 22 15.14 1.25 -1.36
CA VAL A 22 15.47 1.30 -2.79
C VAL A 22 16.58 2.32 -3.05
N ASP A 23 16.46 3.53 -2.50
CA ASP A 23 17.46 4.58 -2.64
C ASP A 23 18.83 4.13 -2.10
N ASP A 24 18.85 3.55 -0.89
CA ASP A 24 20.07 2.99 -0.28
C ASP A 24 20.69 1.86 -1.12
N ALA A 25 19.85 1.00 -1.70
CA ALA A 25 20.30 -0.08 -2.57
C ALA A 25 20.92 0.45 -3.88
N LEU A 26 20.37 1.52 -4.45
CA LEU A 26 20.93 2.19 -5.62
C LEU A 26 22.27 2.85 -5.30
N GLU A 27 22.36 3.59 -4.19
CA GLU A 27 23.60 4.24 -3.75
C GLU A 27 24.73 3.23 -3.52
N LYS A 28 24.40 2.07 -2.94
CA LYS A 28 25.36 0.99 -2.65
C LYS A 28 25.59 0.01 -3.79
N ASN A 29 24.92 0.21 -4.93
CA ASN A 29 24.93 -0.73 -6.06
C ASN A 29 24.53 -2.17 -5.66
N ASN A 30 23.66 -2.30 -4.67
CA ASN A 30 23.20 -3.58 -4.13
C ASN A 30 21.97 -4.07 -4.91
N MET A 31 22.21 -4.74 -6.03
CA MET A 31 21.15 -5.23 -6.92
C MET A 31 20.22 -6.24 -6.27
N GLN A 32 20.71 -7.03 -5.30
CA GLN A 32 19.88 -8.00 -4.56
C GLN A 32 18.83 -7.28 -3.71
N GLN A 33 19.26 -6.28 -2.94
CA GLN A 33 18.39 -5.50 -2.06
C GLN A 33 17.41 -4.66 -2.87
N LEU A 34 17.85 -4.13 -4.03
CA LEU A 34 16.98 -3.43 -4.96
C LEU A 34 15.84 -4.34 -5.45
N ALA A 35 16.15 -5.54 -5.93
CA ALA A 35 15.15 -6.48 -6.42
C ALA A 35 14.15 -6.88 -5.33
N MET A 36 14.63 -7.19 -4.12
CA MET A 36 13.77 -7.55 -2.98
C MET A 36 12.85 -6.40 -2.56
N SER A 37 13.36 -5.16 -2.56
CA SER A 37 12.60 -3.98 -2.16
C SER A 37 11.51 -3.67 -3.19
N LEU A 38 11.83 -3.76 -4.49
CA LEU A 38 10.85 -3.60 -5.57
C LEU A 38 9.77 -4.68 -5.54
N GLU A 39 10.14 -5.94 -5.29
CA GLU A 39 9.14 -7.02 -5.14
C GLU A 39 8.21 -6.77 -3.95
N SER A 40 8.76 -6.25 -2.84
CA SER A 40 7.96 -5.91 -1.65
C SER A 40 7.00 -4.75 -1.90
N ILE A 41 7.43 -3.73 -2.67
CA ILE A 41 6.57 -2.62 -3.10
C ILE A 41 5.41 -3.15 -3.95
N ILE A 42 5.69 -4.03 -4.91
CA ILE A 42 4.66 -4.64 -5.76
C ILE A 42 3.67 -5.43 -4.90
N LYS A 43 4.14 -6.30 -4.00
CA LYS A 43 3.25 -7.07 -3.10
C LYS A 43 2.38 -6.16 -2.22
N LEU A 44 2.94 -5.08 -1.69
CA LEU A 44 2.18 -4.13 -0.89
C LEU A 44 1.16 -3.36 -1.73
N ALA A 45 1.46 -3.07 -3.00
CA ALA A 45 0.51 -2.47 -3.94
C ALA A 45 -0.58 -3.47 -4.39
N GLU A 46 -0.26 -4.75 -4.55
CA GLU A 46 -1.21 -5.79 -4.93
C GLU A 46 -2.23 -6.10 -3.81
N ALA A 47 -1.78 -6.05 -2.56
CA ALA A 47 -2.65 -6.16 -1.38
C ALA A 47 -3.45 -4.86 -1.11
N SER A 48 -3.48 -3.92 -2.06
CA SER A 48 -4.10 -2.61 -1.87
C SER A 48 -5.59 -2.75 -1.58
N PRO A 49 -6.13 -2.05 -0.57
CA PRO A 49 -7.57 -2.02 -0.36
C PRO A 49 -8.25 -1.28 -1.52
N PHE A 50 -7.45 -0.55 -2.33
CA PHE A 50 -7.96 0.16 -3.49
C PHE A 50 -8.30 -0.74 -4.68
N LYS A 51 -7.95 -2.03 -4.62
CA LYS A 51 -8.41 -2.99 -5.62
C LYS A 51 -9.94 -3.09 -5.62
N ASP A 52 -10.55 -2.93 -4.45
CA ASP A 52 -12.01 -2.88 -4.27
C ASP A 52 -12.58 -1.45 -4.40
N LEU A 53 -11.70 -0.44 -4.47
CA LEU A 53 -12.00 0.99 -4.62
C LEU A 53 -11.69 1.48 -6.03
N GLU A 54 -11.99 0.63 -7.02
CA GLU A 54 -11.57 0.75 -8.42
C GLU A 54 -12.00 2.10 -9.07
N THR A 55 -13.07 2.73 -8.57
CA THR A 55 -13.49 4.08 -8.94
C THR A 55 -13.95 4.91 -7.74
N ILE A 56 -13.96 6.25 -7.88
CA ILE A 56 -14.46 7.18 -6.85
C ILE A 56 -15.93 6.87 -6.51
N GLU A 57 -16.74 6.52 -7.52
CA GLU A 57 -18.15 6.16 -7.32
C GLU A 57 -18.30 4.84 -6.54
N ALA A 58 -17.52 3.81 -6.88
CA ALA A 58 -17.53 2.53 -6.18
C ALA A 58 -17.05 2.69 -4.72
N THR A 59 -16.02 3.51 -4.53
CA THR A 59 -15.50 3.88 -3.22
C THR A 59 -16.53 4.60 -2.37
N ALA A 60 -17.21 5.60 -2.92
CA ALA A 60 -18.23 6.35 -2.22
C ALA A 60 -19.40 5.44 -1.81
N ALA A 61 -19.84 4.55 -2.71
CA ALA A 61 -20.89 3.59 -2.44
C ALA A 61 -20.50 2.62 -1.29
N ALA A 62 -19.31 2.05 -1.34
CA ALA A 62 -18.81 1.13 -0.31
C ALA A 62 -18.60 1.82 1.05
N LEU A 63 -18.19 3.10 1.06
CA LEU A 63 -18.07 3.89 2.30
C LEU A 63 -19.42 4.27 2.91
N THR A 64 -20.49 4.34 2.11
CA THR A 64 -21.85 4.62 2.59
C THR A 64 -22.63 3.38 3.02
N ASP A 65 -22.14 2.19 2.70
CA ASP A 65 -22.74 0.92 3.09
C ASP A 65 -22.19 0.47 4.47
N PRO A 66 -23.02 0.48 5.53
CA PRO A 66 -22.60 0.09 6.88
C PRO A 66 -22.28 -1.40 7.02
N ASP A 67 -22.79 -2.25 6.12
CA ASP A 67 -22.60 -3.69 6.14
C ASP A 67 -21.47 -4.16 5.20
N HIS A 68 -20.81 -3.20 4.52
CA HIS A 68 -19.73 -3.50 3.59
C HIS A 68 -18.53 -4.11 4.33
N LYS A 69 -18.13 -5.31 3.89
CA LYS A 69 -16.96 -6.03 4.40
C LYS A 69 -15.83 -5.92 3.39
N TRP A 70 -14.72 -5.35 3.84
CA TRP A 70 -13.47 -5.28 3.10
C TRP A 70 -12.71 -6.60 3.29
N ASP A 71 -12.42 -7.30 2.20
CA ASP A 71 -11.54 -8.48 2.21
C ASP A 71 -10.10 -7.98 1.92
N PHE A 72 -9.20 -8.15 2.89
CA PHE A 72 -7.81 -7.65 2.85
C PHE A 72 -6.80 -8.76 2.50
#